data_AF-A0A6S6QZ61-F1
#
_entry.id   AF-A0A6S6QZ61-F1
#
_cell.length_a   1.000
_cell.length_b   1.000
_cell.length_c   1.000
_cell.angle_alpha   90.00
_cell.angle_beta   90.00
_cell.angle_gamma   90.00
#
_symmetry.space_group_name_H-M   'P 1'
#
loop_
_entity.id
_entity.type
_entity.pdbx_description
1 polymer ?
#
loop_
_entity_poly.entity_id
_entity_poly.type
_entity_poly.pdbx_seq_one_letter_code
_entity_poly.pdbx_strand_id
1 'polypeptide(L)'
;MKFKIFSLSEKLYRMVTALVTIGVTIGCFVYYNKLDDKGDTFVIATVYAAFLFIVGLYLSYMSNSISNKLYERKNEYIMLRRLNEIFSTSCMTSLDSYRDICFAVISFQAFSGRTKGYISKDEKKKAIKHTVPLEFMMEPQTQIDNNNSAKEKHYIKEIGFKFEPKLQKVEDSYNLEYSKLKASIQETINAYITKNKIELNIRGGFFELDLLETNYDDWCNEYVSEKSSEKKEALIQYLYKIIDVKQTDFSNLDIKKKQIVKYYRKCNKRIQSNLKRMNHTYGNRLEFIIKIKEDILEELESLSDRIERIECIIESKASDSINTINECNRNISGIYSELQELQENIVTEIQVDIEMLEEDLGIEFNSKEKFKELMRRRKEK
;
A
#
# COMPACT_ATOMS: atom_id res chain seq x y z
N MET A 1 18.52 -12.87 11.84
CA MET A 1 18.07 -12.86 10.43
C MET A 1 19.18 -13.26 9.48
N LYS A 2 18.96 -14.27 8.65
CA LYS A 2 19.89 -14.60 7.56
C LYS A 2 19.32 -14.07 6.25
N PHE A 3 20.14 -13.30 5.54
CA PHE A 3 19.83 -12.79 4.21
C PHE A 3 20.70 -13.55 3.20
N LYS A 4 20.09 -14.41 2.38
CA LYS A 4 20.75 -15.08 1.25
C LYS A 4 20.38 -14.37 -0.06
N ILE A 5 20.73 -13.09 -0.13
CA ILE A 5 20.46 -12.24 -1.30
C ILE A 5 21.53 -12.43 -2.38
N PHE A 6 22.77 -12.69 -1.98
CA PHE A 6 23.84 -12.98 -2.94
C PHE A 6 24.42 -14.36 -2.64
N SER A 7 24.57 -15.17 -3.68
CA SER A 7 25.27 -16.44 -3.57
C SER A 7 26.77 -16.19 -3.31
N LEU A 8 27.48 -17.19 -2.78
CA LEU A 8 28.89 -17.05 -2.45
C LEU A 8 29.74 -16.80 -3.71
N SER A 9 29.35 -17.41 -4.83
CA SER A 9 29.95 -17.22 -6.15
C SER A 9 29.73 -15.79 -6.67
N GLU A 10 28.53 -15.23 -6.56
CA GLU A 10 28.26 -13.83 -6.95
C GLU A 10 29.10 -12.81 -6.17
N LYS A 11 29.46 -13.14 -4.92
CA LYS A 11 30.29 -12.26 -4.07
C LYS A 11 31.77 -12.32 -4.41
N LEU A 12 32.26 -13.50 -4.76
CA LEU A 12 33.70 -13.76 -4.82
C LEU A 12 34.23 -13.93 -6.24
N TYR A 13 33.37 -14.04 -7.28
CA TYR A 13 33.84 -14.33 -8.63
C TYR A 13 34.90 -13.33 -9.11
N ARG A 14 34.70 -12.02 -8.93
CA ARG A 14 35.71 -11.02 -9.32
C ARG A 14 37.05 -11.19 -8.60
N MET A 15 37.00 -11.47 -7.30
CA MET A 15 38.21 -11.65 -6.48
C MET A 15 38.93 -12.95 -6.83
N VAL A 16 38.20 -14.05 -6.97
CA VAL A 16 38.75 -15.35 -7.36
C VAL A 16 39.36 -15.28 -8.76
N THR A 17 38.65 -14.68 -9.72
CA THR A 17 39.16 -14.49 -11.08
C THR A 17 40.42 -13.62 -11.08
N ALA A 18 40.47 -12.53 -10.31
CA ALA A 18 41.66 -11.70 -10.20
C ALA A 18 42.86 -12.46 -9.62
N LEU A 19 42.67 -13.25 -8.55
CA LEU A 19 43.73 -14.07 -7.96
C LEU A 19 44.24 -15.13 -8.93
N VAL A 20 43.33 -15.80 -9.66
CA VAL A 20 43.70 -16.79 -10.68
C VAL A 20 44.48 -16.12 -11.81
N THR A 21 44.03 -14.95 -12.30
CA THR A 21 44.76 -14.20 -13.34
C THR A 21 46.16 -13.84 -12.86
N ILE A 22 46.31 -13.27 -11.67
CA ILE A 22 47.62 -12.92 -11.10
C ILE A 22 48.53 -14.15 -11.01
N GLY A 23 48.01 -15.27 -10.50
CA GLY A 23 48.77 -16.52 -10.40
C GLY A 23 49.24 -17.04 -11.76
N VAL A 24 48.37 -17.02 -12.77
CA VAL A 24 48.72 -17.40 -14.14
C VAL A 24 49.74 -16.44 -14.74
N THR A 25 49.59 -15.11 -14.54
CA THR A 25 50.56 -14.12 -15.03
C THR A 25 51.95 -14.33 -14.43
N ILE A 26 52.04 -14.56 -13.10
CA ILE A 26 53.31 -14.87 -12.44
C ILE A 26 53.90 -16.17 -12.98
N GLY A 27 53.07 -17.21 -13.14
CA GLY A 27 53.48 -18.48 -13.72
C GLY A 27 54.05 -18.33 -15.13
N CYS A 28 53.38 -17.56 -16.00
CA CYS A 28 53.85 -17.25 -17.34
C CYS A 28 55.19 -16.51 -17.31
N PHE A 29 55.40 -15.58 -16.37
CA PHE A 29 56.66 -14.84 -16.24
C PHE A 29 57.81 -15.72 -15.76
N VAL A 30 57.58 -16.57 -14.76
CA VAL A 30 58.58 -17.54 -14.27
C VAL A 30 58.93 -18.55 -15.35
N TYR A 31 57.94 -19.03 -16.10
CA TYR A 31 58.15 -19.96 -17.20
C TYR A 31 58.93 -19.30 -18.35
N TYR A 32 58.58 -18.06 -18.70
CA TYR A 32 59.31 -17.28 -19.70
C TYR A 32 60.79 -17.12 -19.36
N ASN A 33 61.12 -16.82 -18.10
CA ASN A 33 62.50 -16.68 -17.65
C ASN A 33 63.29 -18.00 -17.62
N LYS A 34 62.62 -19.16 -17.68
CA LYS A 34 63.24 -20.48 -17.67
C LYS A 34 63.37 -21.10 -19.07
N LEU A 35 62.93 -20.41 -20.12
CA LEU A 35 63.06 -20.89 -21.49
C LEU A 35 64.48 -20.68 -22.01
N ASP A 36 65.10 -21.78 -22.44
CA ASP A 36 66.40 -21.76 -23.12
C ASP A 36 66.26 -21.30 -24.59
N ASP A 37 65.11 -21.57 -25.23
CA ASP A 37 64.80 -21.14 -26.59
C ASP A 37 63.63 -20.14 -26.59
N LYS A 38 63.85 -18.98 -27.21
CA LYS A 38 62.86 -17.89 -27.30
C LYS A 38 61.77 -18.18 -28.33
N GLY A 39 61.88 -19.23 -29.15
CA GLY A 39 60.85 -19.63 -30.12
C GLY A 39 59.48 -19.93 -29.48
N ASP A 40 59.46 -20.52 -28.29
CA ASP A 40 58.22 -20.87 -27.57
C ASP A 40 57.49 -19.67 -26.96
N THR A 41 58.10 -18.48 -26.98
CA THR A 41 57.49 -17.22 -26.50
C THR A 41 56.16 -16.95 -27.20
N PHE A 42 56.09 -17.24 -28.51
CA PHE A 42 54.87 -17.04 -29.29
C PHE A 42 53.74 -17.94 -28.81
N VAL A 43 54.04 -19.20 -28.48
CA VAL A 43 53.06 -20.17 -27.99
C VAL A 43 52.53 -19.73 -26.62
N ILE A 44 53.40 -19.31 -25.72
CA ILE A 44 53.02 -18.86 -24.37
C ILE A 44 52.17 -17.59 -24.43
N ALA A 45 52.56 -16.61 -25.25
CA ALA A 45 51.79 -15.40 -25.45
C ALA A 45 50.38 -15.72 -26.00
N THR A 46 50.30 -16.64 -26.96
CA THR A 46 49.03 -17.10 -27.55
C THR A 46 48.14 -17.79 -26.52
N VAL A 47 48.69 -18.72 -25.74
CA VAL A 47 47.97 -19.45 -24.68
C VAL A 47 47.50 -18.48 -23.59
N TYR A 48 48.34 -17.52 -23.20
CA TYR A 48 47.98 -16.51 -22.21
C TYR A 48 46.87 -15.58 -22.72
N ALA A 49 46.93 -15.15 -23.97
CA ALA A 49 45.87 -14.37 -24.60
C ALA A 49 44.53 -15.14 -24.64
N ALA A 50 44.56 -16.43 -25.01
CA ALA A 50 43.38 -17.29 -24.99
C ALA A 50 42.82 -17.45 -23.57
N PHE A 51 43.68 -17.61 -22.56
CA PHE A 51 43.28 -17.64 -21.15
C PHE A 51 42.59 -16.34 -20.72
N LEU A 52 43.18 -15.17 -21.02
CA LEU A 52 42.57 -13.87 -20.70
C LEU A 52 41.23 -13.69 -21.42
N PHE A 53 41.10 -14.18 -22.66
CA PHE A 53 39.85 -14.16 -23.40
C PHE A 53 38.76 -15.01 -22.71
N ILE A 54 39.08 -16.24 -22.29
CA ILE A 54 38.16 -17.12 -21.54
C ILE A 54 37.75 -16.47 -20.21
N VAL A 55 38.70 -15.88 -19.49
CA VAL A 55 38.44 -15.11 -18.27
C VAL A 55 37.48 -13.95 -18.53
N GLY A 56 37.68 -13.22 -19.63
CA GLY A 56 36.79 -12.15 -20.07
C GLY A 56 35.36 -12.64 -20.35
N LEU A 57 35.23 -13.77 -21.06
CA LEU A 57 33.93 -14.40 -21.32
C LEU A 57 33.23 -14.82 -20.01
N TYR A 58 33.96 -15.42 -19.07
CA TYR A 58 33.42 -15.81 -17.76
C TYR A 58 32.95 -14.61 -16.94
N LEU A 59 33.75 -13.54 -16.88
CA LEU A 59 33.37 -12.30 -16.19
C LEU A 59 32.11 -11.68 -16.79
N SER A 60 32.01 -11.67 -18.13
CA SER A 60 30.84 -11.17 -18.86
C SER A 60 29.59 -12.02 -18.58
N TYR A 61 29.72 -13.36 -18.66
CA TYR A 61 28.64 -14.29 -18.33
C TYR A 61 28.12 -14.12 -16.91
N MET A 62 29.02 -14.06 -15.92
CA MET A 62 28.61 -13.87 -14.51
C MET A 62 28.00 -12.49 -14.28
N SER A 63 28.52 -11.45 -14.92
CA SER A 63 27.93 -10.10 -14.86
C SER A 63 26.50 -10.08 -15.43
N ASN A 64 26.28 -10.73 -16.57
CA ASN A 64 24.95 -10.85 -17.17
C ASN A 64 24.01 -11.72 -16.34
N SER A 65 24.49 -12.82 -15.76
CA SER A 65 23.70 -13.66 -14.83
C SER A 65 23.24 -12.87 -13.59
N ILE A 66 24.13 -12.05 -13.02
CA ILE A 66 23.80 -11.15 -11.89
C ILE A 66 22.79 -10.09 -12.33
N SER A 67 22.95 -9.53 -13.53
CA SER A 67 22.05 -8.53 -14.12
C SER A 67 20.66 -9.10 -14.40
N ASN A 68 20.53 -10.34 -14.85
CA ASN A 68 19.24 -10.95 -15.16
C ASN A 68 18.38 -11.17 -13.90
N LYS A 69 19.00 -11.25 -12.72
CA LYS A 69 18.28 -11.33 -11.44
C LYS A 69 17.79 -9.98 -10.92
N LEU A 70 18.04 -8.88 -11.62
CA LEU A 70 17.68 -7.52 -11.19
C LEU A 70 16.20 -7.39 -10.80
N TYR A 71 15.29 -7.96 -11.61
CA TYR A 71 13.85 -7.90 -11.35
C TYR A 71 13.44 -8.70 -10.10
N GLU A 72 14.03 -9.88 -9.89
CA GLU A 72 13.82 -10.65 -8.65
C GLU A 72 14.33 -9.89 -7.42
N ARG A 73 15.47 -9.19 -7.57
CA ARG A 73 16.11 -8.40 -6.51
C ARG A 73 15.46 -7.04 -6.26
N LYS A 74 14.68 -6.51 -7.20
CA LYS A 74 13.93 -5.24 -7.03
C LYS A 74 13.02 -5.30 -5.81
N ASN A 75 12.22 -6.37 -5.70
CA ASN A 75 11.29 -6.52 -4.59
C ASN A 75 12.02 -6.68 -3.25
N GLU A 76 13.13 -7.42 -3.23
CA GLU A 76 13.97 -7.55 -2.04
C GLU A 76 14.60 -6.21 -1.62
N TYR A 77 15.00 -5.38 -2.58
CA TYR A 77 15.55 -4.05 -2.33
C TYR A 77 14.53 -3.11 -1.70
N ILE A 78 13.32 -3.04 -2.29
CA ILE A 78 12.21 -2.25 -1.74
C ILE A 78 11.92 -2.70 -0.31
N MET A 79 11.77 -3.99 -0.07
CA MET A 79 11.49 -4.53 1.28
C MET A 79 12.60 -4.23 2.29
N LEU A 80 13.86 -4.31 1.87
CA LEU A 80 14.98 -3.93 2.72
C LEU A 80 15.01 -2.43 3.02
N ARG A 81 14.64 -1.56 2.07
CA ARG A 81 14.48 -0.12 2.34
C ARG A 81 13.39 0.12 3.38
N ARG A 82 12.23 -0.53 3.22
CA ARG A 82 11.12 -0.43 4.20
C ARG A 82 11.55 -0.86 5.60
N LEU A 83 12.22 -2.01 5.70
CA LEU A 83 12.74 -2.50 6.97
C LEU A 83 13.81 -1.59 7.55
N ASN A 84 14.70 -1.06 6.71
CA ASN A 84 15.72 -0.11 7.15
C ASN A 84 15.07 1.12 7.75
N GLU A 85 14.03 1.68 7.10
CA GLU A 85 13.28 2.83 7.61
C GLU A 85 12.64 2.55 8.97
N ILE A 86 11.92 1.43 9.13
CA ILE A 86 11.37 1.01 10.43
C ILE A 86 12.43 0.97 11.53
N PHE A 87 13.66 0.60 11.17
CA PHE A 87 14.80 0.51 12.09
C PHE A 87 15.70 1.75 12.11
N SER A 88 15.50 2.74 11.23
CA SER A 88 16.36 3.93 11.10
C SER A 88 15.70 5.21 11.57
N THR A 89 14.37 5.31 11.46
CA THR A 89 13.62 6.37 12.13
C THR A 89 13.82 6.23 13.64
N SER A 90 13.81 7.34 14.39
CA SER A 90 14.11 7.50 15.82
C SER A 90 13.70 6.37 16.79
N CYS A 91 12.77 5.50 16.40
CA CYS A 91 12.35 4.28 17.05
C CYS A 91 13.47 3.38 17.56
N MET A 92 14.69 3.32 16.98
CA MET A 92 15.79 2.48 17.54
C MET A 92 16.75 3.22 18.49
N THR A 93 16.79 4.55 18.42
CA THR A 93 17.62 5.41 19.28
C THR A 93 16.92 5.75 20.59
N SER A 94 15.59 5.68 20.65
CA SER A 94 14.77 6.00 21.82
C SER A 94 13.80 4.87 22.22
N LEU A 95 14.20 3.59 22.17
CA LEU A 95 13.41 2.47 22.76
C LEU A 95 13.38 2.55 24.30
N ASP A 96 13.17 3.73 24.83
CA ASP A 96 13.09 4.04 26.25
C ASP A 96 11.67 3.76 26.77
N SER A 97 10.65 3.83 25.89
CA SER A 97 9.26 3.49 26.20
C SER A 97 8.91 2.02 25.87
N TYR A 98 8.00 1.43 26.66
CA TYR A 98 7.43 0.10 26.38
C TYR A 98 6.50 0.12 25.18
N ARG A 99 5.79 1.23 24.96
CA ARG A 99 4.88 1.43 23.83
C ARG A 99 5.64 1.37 22.51
N ASP A 100 6.78 2.04 22.41
CA ASP A 100 7.56 2.08 21.18
C ASP A 100 8.14 0.72 20.80
N ILE A 101 8.54 -0.09 21.79
CA ILE A 101 8.98 -1.47 21.56
C ILE A 101 7.82 -2.34 21.06
N CYS A 102 6.65 -2.21 21.67
CA CYS A 102 5.46 -2.94 21.23
C CYS A 102 5.09 -2.59 19.79
N PHE A 103 5.11 -1.31 19.42
CA PHE A 103 4.86 -0.89 18.04
C PHE A 103 5.96 -1.35 17.08
N ALA A 104 7.23 -1.31 17.47
CA ALA A 104 8.33 -1.85 16.66
C ALA A 104 8.15 -3.35 16.40
N VAL A 105 7.78 -4.12 17.43
CA VAL A 105 7.53 -5.58 17.32
C VAL A 105 6.33 -5.84 16.40
N ILE A 106 5.22 -5.12 16.57
CA ILE A 106 4.01 -5.29 15.76
C ILE A 106 4.28 -4.93 14.29
N SER A 107 4.90 -3.78 14.03
CA SER A 107 5.26 -3.36 12.68
C SER A 107 6.18 -4.37 12.03
N PHE A 108 7.22 -4.80 12.73
CA PHE A 108 8.12 -5.80 12.22
C PHE A 108 7.43 -7.14 11.92
N GLN A 109 6.52 -7.59 12.77
CA GLN A 109 5.69 -8.77 12.50
C GLN A 109 4.78 -8.56 11.28
N ALA A 110 4.24 -7.36 11.08
CA ALA A 110 3.38 -7.03 9.95
C ALA A 110 4.16 -7.08 8.63
N PHE A 111 5.29 -6.38 8.56
CA PHE A 111 6.15 -6.36 7.38
C PHE A 111 6.79 -7.72 7.09
N SER A 112 7.00 -8.55 8.12
CA SER A 112 7.50 -9.92 7.94
C SER A 112 6.43 -10.99 7.68
N GLY A 113 5.15 -10.61 7.60
CA GLY A 113 4.04 -11.56 7.41
C GLY A 113 3.81 -12.51 8.60
N ARG A 114 4.36 -12.19 9.77
CA ARG A 114 4.28 -12.98 11.01
C ARG A 114 3.24 -12.45 12.00
N THR A 115 2.35 -11.55 11.57
CA THR A 115 1.28 -11.08 12.47
C THR A 115 0.42 -12.26 12.88
N LYS A 116 0.40 -12.54 14.19
CA LYS A 116 -0.50 -13.53 14.75
C LYS A 116 -1.94 -12.98 14.67
N GLY A 117 -2.91 -13.87 14.51
CA GLY A 117 -4.33 -13.52 14.28
C GLY A 117 -4.99 -12.70 15.40
N TYR A 118 -4.34 -12.58 16.57
CA TYR A 118 -4.86 -11.86 17.72
C TYR A 118 -4.64 -10.33 17.70
N ILE A 119 -3.83 -9.79 16.77
CA ILE A 119 -3.60 -8.34 16.66
C ILE A 119 -4.69 -7.74 15.76
N SER A 120 -5.46 -6.78 16.28
CA SER A 120 -6.55 -6.15 15.53
C SER A 120 -6.04 -5.40 14.28
N LYS A 121 -6.89 -5.22 13.27
CA LYS A 121 -6.53 -4.44 12.06
C LYS A 121 -6.18 -2.99 12.42
N ASP A 122 -6.81 -2.43 13.44
CA ASP A 122 -6.60 -1.04 13.84
C ASP A 122 -5.30 -0.85 14.63
N GLU A 123 -4.93 -1.81 15.49
CA GLU A 123 -3.61 -1.81 16.15
C GLU A 123 -2.47 -1.95 15.16
N LYS A 124 -2.64 -2.78 14.11
CA LYS A 124 -1.67 -2.87 13.00
C LYS A 124 -1.53 -1.54 12.29
N LYS A 125 -2.64 -0.88 11.96
CA LYS A 125 -2.62 0.44 11.31
C LYS A 125 -1.96 1.50 12.19
N LYS A 126 -2.27 1.52 13.50
CA LYS A 126 -1.64 2.45 14.46
C LYS A 126 -0.13 2.22 14.59
N ALA A 127 0.29 0.96 14.76
CA ALA A 127 1.70 0.61 14.86
C ALA A 127 2.48 1.01 13.60
N ILE A 128 1.94 0.72 12.41
CA ILE A 128 2.59 1.07 11.14
C ILE A 128 2.67 2.59 10.98
N LYS A 129 1.59 3.34 11.23
CA LYS A 129 1.59 4.82 11.19
C LYS A 129 2.58 5.44 12.18
N HIS A 130 2.78 4.82 13.34
CA HIS A 130 3.71 5.30 14.37
C HIS A 130 5.19 4.99 14.06
N THR A 131 5.45 4.00 13.22
CA THR A 131 6.82 3.51 12.95
C THR A 131 7.31 3.81 11.54
N VAL A 132 6.40 4.11 10.60
CA VAL A 132 6.71 4.36 9.18
C VAL A 132 6.19 5.76 8.80
N PRO A 133 7.03 6.63 8.21
CA PRO A 133 6.60 7.93 7.69
C PRO A 133 5.47 7.82 6.65
N LEU A 134 4.54 8.78 6.67
CA LEU A 134 3.32 8.76 5.85
C LEU A 134 3.62 8.76 4.34
N GLU A 135 4.68 9.46 3.91
CA GLU A 135 5.14 9.53 2.52
C GLU A 135 5.38 8.13 1.92
N PHE A 136 5.78 7.17 2.76
CA PHE A 136 6.14 5.82 2.34
C PHE A 136 4.96 4.84 2.36
N MET A 137 3.86 5.19 3.05
CA MET A 137 2.59 4.44 2.97
C MET A 137 1.86 4.68 1.64
N MET A 138 2.25 5.71 0.88
CA MET A 138 1.69 6.08 -0.41
C MET A 138 2.41 5.47 -1.61
N GLU A 139 3.53 4.75 -1.43
CA GLU A 139 4.12 3.95 -2.52
C GLU A 139 3.09 2.90 -2.99
N PRO A 140 2.62 2.97 -4.25
CA PRO A 140 1.52 2.13 -4.72
C PRO A 140 1.89 0.65 -4.60
N GLN A 141 1.08 -0.07 -3.83
CA GLN A 141 1.16 -1.50 -3.70
C GLN A 141 0.81 -2.12 -5.06
N THR A 142 1.68 -2.95 -5.59
CA THR A 142 1.27 -3.91 -6.63
C THR A 142 0.17 -4.80 -6.03
N GLN A 143 -1.09 -4.48 -6.33
CA GLN A 143 -2.12 -5.50 -6.41
C GLN A 143 -1.71 -6.39 -7.56
N ILE A 144 -1.16 -7.56 -7.23
CA ILE A 144 -1.01 -8.63 -8.19
C ILE A 144 -2.42 -9.15 -8.40
N ASP A 145 -3.04 -8.77 -9.51
CA ASP A 145 -4.21 -9.48 -10.02
C ASP A 145 -3.86 -10.96 -10.10
N ASN A 146 -4.54 -11.74 -9.26
CA ASN A 146 -4.60 -13.18 -9.39
C ASN A 146 -6.02 -13.58 -9.03
N ASN A 147 -6.78 -13.95 -10.05
CA ASN A 147 -8.03 -14.71 -9.97
C ASN A 147 -7.80 -16.08 -9.30
N ASN A 148 -7.42 -16.08 -8.02
CA ASN A 148 -7.34 -17.25 -7.15
C ASN A 148 -7.41 -16.78 -5.69
N SER A 149 -8.63 -16.43 -5.29
CA SER A 149 -9.06 -16.13 -3.93
C SER A 149 -9.03 -17.38 -3.03
N ALA A 150 -7.83 -17.85 -2.70
CA ALA A 150 -7.65 -18.84 -1.60
C ALA A 150 -6.27 -18.79 -0.92
N LYS A 151 -5.36 -17.89 -1.32
CA LYS A 151 -4.07 -17.71 -0.64
C LYS A 151 -3.89 -16.26 -0.22
N GLU A 152 -4.53 -15.90 0.88
CA GLU A 152 -4.22 -14.65 1.57
C GLU A 152 -2.72 -14.57 1.91
N LYS A 153 -2.08 -13.54 1.35
CA LYS A 153 -1.08 -12.69 2.01
C LYS A 153 0.13 -13.39 2.62
N HIS A 154 1.16 -13.58 1.80
CA HIS A 154 2.54 -13.60 2.29
C HIS A 154 3.28 -12.42 1.68
N TYR A 155 3.38 -11.31 2.43
CA TYR A 155 4.13 -10.12 2.01
C TYR A 155 5.65 -10.39 1.91
N ILE A 156 6.12 -11.49 2.52
CA ILE A 156 7.44 -12.06 2.28
C ILE A 156 7.23 -13.55 1.97
N LYS A 157 7.03 -13.92 0.70
CA LYS A 157 7.43 -15.27 0.28
C LYS A 157 8.95 -15.35 0.43
N GLU A 158 9.41 -16.44 1.02
CA GLU A 158 10.78 -16.78 1.42
C GLU A 158 11.81 -16.74 0.28
N ILE A 159 12.06 -15.59 -0.34
CA ILE A 159 13.23 -15.42 -1.20
C ILE A 159 14.29 -14.69 -0.40
N GLY A 160 15.25 -15.46 0.13
CA GLY A 160 16.43 -14.96 0.81
C GLY A 160 16.28 -14.57 2.29
N PHE A 161 15.07 -14.44 2.84
CA PHE A 161 14.83 -14.05 4.24
C PHE A 161 14.55 -15.27 5.13
N LYS A 162 15.49 -15.65 6.01
CA LYS A 162 15.26 -16.67 7.03
C LYS A 162 15.26 -16.07 8.43
N PHE A 163 14.11 -16.14 9.09
CA PHE A 163 13.96 -15.74 10.48
C PHE A 163 14.70 -16.73 11.39
N GLU A 164 15.32 -16.22 12.46
CA GLU A 164 15.98 -17.08 13.44
C GLU A 164 14.95 -17.45 14.50
N PRO A 165 14.64 -18.74 14.75
CA PRO A 165 13.65 -19.15 15.75
C PRO A 165 13.93 -18.59 17.15
N LYS A 166 15.21 -18.33 17.47
CA LYS A 166 15.63 -17.68 18.70
C LYS A 166 15.03 -16.28 18.87
N LEU A 167 14.93 -15.50 17.78
CA LEU A 167 14.35 -14.16 17.83
C LEU A 167 12.84 -14.21 18.08
N GLN A 168 12.16 -15.21 17.50
CA GLN A 168 10.72 -15.38 17.67
C GLN A 168 10.39 -15.71 19.13
N LYS A 169 11.19 -16.59 19.73
CA LYS A 169 11.06 -16.93 21.16
C LYS A 169 11.24 -15.71 22.05
N VAL A 170 12.16 -14.79 21.72
CA VAL A 170 12.38 -13.57 22.51
C VAL A 170 11.20 -12.60 22.37
N GLU A 171 10.71 -12.36 21.15
CA GLU A 171 9.51 -11.53 20.89
C GLU A 171 8.28 -12.10 21.60
N ASP A 172 8.04 -13.40 21.45
CA ASP A 172 6.88 -14.08 22.04
C ASP A 172 6.94 -14.07 23.56
N SER A 173 8.13 -14.26 24.14
CA SER A 173 8.32 -14.21 25.58
C SER A 173 8.08 -12.83 26.16
N TYR A 174 8.55 -11.77 25.49
CA TYR A 174 8.29 -10.39 25.89
C TYR A 174 6.80 -10.05 25.78
N ASN A 175 6.16 -10.34 24.64
CA ASN A 175 4.75 -10.04 24.42
C ASN A 175 3.85 -10.77 25.43
N LEU A 176 4.17 -12.04 25.74
CA LEU A 176 3.42 -12.81 26.71
C LEU A 176 3.51 -12.21 28.11
N GLU A 177 4.70 -11.85 28.57
CA GLU A 177 4.89 -11.25 29.90
C GLU A 177 4.32 -9.85 29.98
N TYR A 178 4.48 -9.03 28.94
CA TYR A 178 3.87 -7.72 28.87
C TYR A 178 2.35 -7.78 28.99
N SER A 179 1.71 -8.64 28.19
CA SER A 179 0.25 -8.81 28.22
C SER A 179 -0.24 -9.35 29.57
N LYS A 180 0.49 -10.29 30.18
CA LYS A 180 0.15 -10.81 31.52
C LYS A 180 0.25 -9.74 32.60
N LEU A 181 1.35 -8.99 32.61
CA LEU A 181 1.58 -7.92 33.57
C LEU A 181 0.53 -6.83 33.43
N LYS A 182 0.25 -6.41 32.18
CA LYS A 182 -0.79 -5.44 31.86
C LYS A 182 -2.17 -5.91 32.34
N ALA A 183 -2.58 -7.13 31.99
CA ALA A 183 -3.88 -7.68 32.40
C ALA A 183 -4.00 -7.74 33.92
N SER A 184 -2.96 -8.23 34.61
CA SER A 184 -2.94 -8.31 36.08
C SER A 184 -3.09 -6.95 36.74
N ILE A 185 -2.40 -5.92 36.25
CA ILE A 185 -2.49 -4.55 36.79
C ILE A 185 -3.88 -3.96 36.51
N GLN A 186 -4.38 -4.09 35.28
CA GLN A 186 -5.70 -3.60 34.89
C GLN A 186 -6.83 -4.24 35.71
N GLU A 187 -6.83 -5.57 35.87
CA GLU A 187 -7.82 -6.28 36.69
C GLU A 187 -7.79 -5.82 38.14
N THR A 188 -6.60 -5.64 38.71
CA THR A 188 -6.43 -5.24 40.12
C THR A 188 -6.92 -3.80 40.36
N ILE A 189 -6.66 -2.89 39.43
CA ILE A 189 -7.12 -1.49 39.50
C ILE A 189 -8.63 -1.44 39.29
N ASN A 190 -9.16 -2.14 38.29
CA ASN A 190 -10.59 -2.16 38.02
C ASN A 190 -11.38 -2.76 39.20
N ALA A 191 -10.88 -3.82 39.83
CA ALA A 191 -11.48 -4.37 41.03
C ALA A 191 -11.53 -3.34 42.17
N TYR A 192 -10.49 -2.52 42.34
CA TYR A 192 -10.46 -1.44 43.31
C TYR A 192 -11.47 -0.33 42.98
N ILE A 193 -11.55 0.09 41.72
CA ILE A 193 -12.49 1.11 41.24
C ILE A 193 -13.94 0.66 41.48
N THR A 194 -14.26 -0.58 41.12
CA THR A 194 -15.59 -1.17 41.34
C THR A 194 -15.92 -1.29 42.83
N LYS A 195 -15.00 -1.84 43.63
CA LYS A 195 -15.20 -2.02 45.08
C LYS A 195 -15.45 -0.69 45.80
N ASN A 196 -14.77 0.37 45.39
CA ASN A 196 -14.88 1.70 46.00
C ASN A 196 -15.93 2.59 45.34
N LYS A 197 -16.66 2.09 44.33
CA LYS A 197 -17.67 2.84 43.57
C LYS A 197 -17.12 4.19 43.07
N ILE A 198 -15.97 4.15 42.41
CA ILE A 198 -15.37 5.32 41.78
C ILE A 198 -16.00 5.46 40.39
N GLU A 199 -16.66 6.59 40.13
CA GLU A 199 -17.25 6.89 38.84
C GLU A 199 -16.18 7.46 37.89
N LEU A 200 -16.09 6.87 36.70
CA LEU A 200 -15.19 7.30 35.64
C LEU A 200 -15.97 7.90 34.47
N ASN A 201 -15.38 8.87 33.78
CA ASN A 201 -15.94 9.47 32.56
C ASN A 201 -15.72 8.60 31.31
N ILE A 202 -15.08 7.45 31.45
CA ILE A 202 -14.75 6.51 30.36
C ILE A 202 -15.54 5.22 30.46
N ARG A 203 -15.92 4.67 29.30
CA ARG A 203 -16.52 3.34 29.20
C ARG A 203 -15.44 2.27 29.30
N GLY A 204 -15.61 1.32 30.22
CA GLY A 204 -14.77 0.11 30.28
C GLY A 204 -13.70 0.08 31.38
N GLY A 205 -13.66 1.07 32.27
CA GLY A 205 -12.73 1.08 33.41
C GLY A 205 -11.34 1.61 33.08
N PHE A 206 -10.37 1.38 33.97
CA PHE A 206 -8.97 1.73 33.78
C PHE A 206 -8.36 0.92 32.63
N PHE A 207 -7.88 1.64 31.61
CA PHE A 207 -7.16 1.06 30.47
C PHE A 207 -6.00 1.97 30.05
N GLU A 208 -4.78 1.56 30.36
CA GLU A 208 -3.58 2.30 29.97
C GLU A 208 -2.61 1.43 29.16
N LEU A 209 -1.96 2.06 28.17
CA LEU A 209 -1.00 1.43 27.27
C LEU A 209 0.43 1.55 27.76
N ASP A 210 0.76 2.58 28.55
CA ASP A 210 2.13 2.81 29.03
C ASP A 210 2.20 2.99 30.56
N LEU A 211 2.15 1.88 31.29
CA LEU A 211 2.02 1.84 32.75
C LEU A 211 3.20 2.48 33.52
N LEU A 212 4.34 2.79 32.90
CA LEU A 212 5.47 3.39 33.61
C LEU A 212 5.71 4.85 33.24
N GLU A 213 5.21 5.28 32.08
CA GLU A 213 5.33 6.67 31.61
C GLU A 213 4.05 7.48 31.85
N THR A 214 2.97 6.82 32.29
CA THR A 214 1.71 7.50 32.60
C THR A 214 1.84 8.33 33.87
N ASN A 215 1.57 9.62 33.76
CA ASN A 215 1.31 10.46 34.92
C ASN A 215 -0.09 10.12 35.46
N TYR A 216 -0.15 9.39 36.57
CA TYR A 216 -1.42 8.93 37.15
C TYR A 216 -2.27 10.04 37.72
N ASP A 217 -1.64 11.15 38.11
CA ASP A 217 -2.31 12.36 38.56
C ASP A 217 -3.10 12.97 37.40
N ASP A 218 -2.45 13.14 36.24
CA ASP A 218 -3.08 13.64 35.01
C ASP A 218 -4.17 12.69 34.52
N TRP A 219 -3.91 11.39 34.52
CA TRP A 219 -4.89 10.37 34.14
C TRP A 219 -6.13 10.45 35.04
N CYS A 220 -5.95 10.57 36.36
CA CYS A 220 -7.04 10.72 37.31
C CYS A 220 -7.75 12.08 37.19
N ASN A 221 -7.05 13.14 36.77
CA ASN A 221 -7.64 14.44 36.43
C ASN A 221 -8.59 14.35 35.24
N GLU A 222 -8.22 13.59 34.22
CA GLU A 222 -9.01 13.48 33.00
C GLU A 222 -10.20 12.52 33.14
N TYR A 223 -10.01 11.40 33.82
CA TYR A 223 -10.94 10.28 33.73
C TYR A 223 -11.80 10.00 34.96
N VAL A 224 -11.47 10.56 36.14
CA VAL A 224 -12.32 10.43 37.33
C VAL A 224 -13.42 11.49 37.28
N SER A 225 -14.68 11.08 37.46
CA SER A 225 -15.82 11.99 37.48
C SER A 225 -15.77 12.94 38.68
N GLU A 226 -16.30 14.16 38.54
CA GLU A 226 -16.41 15.13 39.64
C GLU A 226 -17.15 14.55 40.85
N LYS A 227 -18.12 13.65 40.64
CA LYS A 227 -18.86 12.93 41.68
C LYS A 227 -18.00 12.03 42.55
N SER A 228 -16.79 11.70 42.12
CA SER A 228 -15.81 10.88 42.84
C SER A 228 -14.51 11.63 43.14
N SER A 229 -14.52 12.97 43.10
CA SER A 229 -13.29 13.78 43.27
C SER A 229 -12.61 13.54 44.63
N GLU A 230 -13.40 13.33 45.68
CA GLU A 230 -12.92 13.01 47.03
C GLU A 230 -12.17 11.68 47.13
N LYS A 231 -12.38 10.76 46.17
CA LYS A 231 -11.72 9.44 46.14
C LYS A 231 -10.49 9.41 45.23
N LYS A 232 -10.21 10.52 44.54
CA LYS A 232 -9.17 10.62 43.53
C LYS A 232 -7.77 10.42 44.12
N GLU A 233 -7.47 11.11 45.22
CA GLU A 233 -6.17 11.00 45.88
C GLU A 233 -5.90 9.55 46.34
N ALA A 234 -6.91 8.89 46.91
CA ALA A 234 -6.82 7.50 47.32
C ALA A 234 -6.60 6.55 46.13
N LEU A 235 -7.15 6.86 44.96
CA LEU A 235 -6.91 6.09 43.73
C LEU A 235 -5.49 6.32 43.20
N ILE A 236 -5.00 7.56 43.18
CA ILE A 236 -3.62 7.89 42.76
C ILE A 236 -2.61 7.15 43.64
N GLN A 237 -2.77 7.22 44.97
CA GLN A 237 -1.94 6.48 45.94
C GLN A 237 -1.98 4.97 45.69
N TYR A 238 -3.17 4.43 45.39
CA TYR A 238 -3.33 3.01 45.08
C TYR A 238 -2.64 2.62 43.77
N LEU A 239 -2.72 3.45 42.73
CA LEU A 239 -2.06 3.24 41.45
C LEU A 239 -0.54 3.15 41.65
N TYR A 240 0.07 4.15 42.30
CA TYR A 240 1.51 4.13 42.58
C TYR A 240 1.92 2.91 43.42
N LYS A 241 1.11 2.53 44.43
CA LYS A 241 1.36 1.33 45.24
C LYS A 241 1.34 0.04 44.41
N ILE A 242 0.40 -0.11 43.48
CA ILE A 242 0.34 -1.29 42.61
C ILE A 242 1.55 -1.35 41.69
N ILE A 243 1.99 -0.21 41.15
CA ILE A 243 3.19 -0.13 40.32
C ILE A 243 4.43 -0.51 41.12
N ASP A 244 4.57 -0.01 42.34
CA ASP A 244 5.69 -0.35 43.24
C ASP A 244 5.72 -1.86 43.58
N VAL A 245 4.56 -2.45 43.89
CA VAL A 245 4.45 -3.91 44.10
C VAL A 245 4.87 -4.71 42.86
N LYS A 246 4.67 -4.14 41.67
CA LYS A 246 5.02 -4.76 40.38
C LYS A 246 6.40 -4.39 39.85
N GLN A 247 7.21 -3.66 40.62
CA GLN A 247 8.53 -3.18 40.19
C GLN A 247 9.49 -4.31 39.78
N THR A 248 9.41 -5.47 40.44
CA THR A 248 10.22 -6.65 40.08
C THR A 248 9.80 -7.24 38.74
N ASP A 249 8.50 -7.30 38.45
CA ASP A 249 7.96 -7.76 37.17
C ASP A 249 8.39 -6.81 36.04
N PHE A 250 8.34 -5.50 36.28
CA PHE A 250 8.85 -4.49 35.35
C PHE A 250 10.37 -4.59 35.13
N SER A 251 11.15 -4.85 36.17
CA SER A 251 12.60 -5.05 36.05
C SER A 251 12.95 -6.26 35.18
N ASN A 252 12.22 -7.36 35.33
CA ASN A 252 12.36 -8.55 34.48
C ASN A 252 11.98 -8.26 33.02
N LEU A 253 10.92 -7.49 32.82
CA LEU A 253 10.47 -7.08 31.49
C LEU A 253 11.50 -6.16 30.82
N ASP A 254 12.14 -5.25 31.57
CA ASP A 254 13.20 -4.37 31.07
C ASP A 254 14.42 -5.15 30.57
N ILE A 255 14.80 -6.24 31.26
CA ILE A 255 15.86 -7.15 30.79
C ILE A 255 15.51 -7.73 29.42
N LYS A 256 14.26 -8.16 29.21
CA LYS A 256 13.81 -8.71 27.91
C LYS A 256 13.70 -7.65 26.83
N LYS A 257 13.25 -6.45 27.19
CA LYS A 257 13.26 -5.27 26.33
C LYS A 257 14.68 -4.99 25.83
N LYS A 258 15.69 -4.94 26.72
CA LYS A 258 17.11 -4.78 26.37
C LYS A 258 17.60 -5.89 25.43
N GLN A 259 17.13 -7.13 25.60
CA GLN A 259 17.43 -8.23 24.68
C GLN A 259 16.84 -7.98 23.29
N ILE A 260 15.56 -7.59 23.18
CA ILE A 260 14.91 -7.26 21.89
C ILE A 260 15.67 -6.13 21.19
N VAL A 261 15.94 -5.03 21.90
CA VAL A 261 16.69 -3.87 21.39
C VAL A 261 18.03 -4.32 20.79
N LYS A 262 18.79 -5.13 21.52
CA LYS A 262 20.09 -5.67 21.05
C LYS A 262 19.93 -6.50 19.78
N TYR A 263 18.88 -7.31 19.69
CA TYR A 263 18.60 -8.12 18.51
C TYR A 263 18.19 -7.29 17.30
N TYR A 264 17.31 -6.31 17.48
CA TYR A 264 16.84 -5.44 16.40
C TYR A 264 17.96 -4.55 15.89
N ARG A 265 18.82 -4.03 16.76
CA ARG A 265 20.07 -3.34 16.36
C ARG A 265 20.97 -4.21 15.48
N LYS A 266 21.10 -5.50 15.79
CA LYS A 266 21.85 -6.46 14.96
C LYS A 266 21.17 -6.72 13.61
N CYS A 267 19.84 -6.75 13.58
CA CYS A 267 19.08 -6.89 12.34
C CYS A 267 19.24 -5.65 11.45
N ASN A 268 19.14 -4.45 12.02
CA ASN A 268 19.36 -3.18 11.31
C ASN A 268 20.75 -3.12 10.66
N LYS A 269 21.82 -3.42 11.42
CA LYS A 269 23.19 -3.48 10.85
C LYS A 269 23.30 -4.43 9.66
N ARG A 270 22.59 -5.58 9.70
CA ARG A 270 22.57 -6.53 8.58
C ARG A 270 21.79 -5.98 7.38
N ILE A 271 20.66 -5.33 7.62
CA ILE A 271 19.84 -4.67 6.59
C ILE A 271 20.66 -3.60 5.88
N GLN A 272 21.27 -2.68 6.63
CA GLN A 272 22.15 -1.63 6.08
C GLN A 272 23.31 -2.21 5.26
N SER A 273 23.96 -3.26 5.77
CA SER A 273 25.05 -3.92 5.03
C SER A 273 24.55 -4.54 3.71
N ASN A 274 23.34 -5.08 3.66
CA ASN A 274 22.78 -5.63 2.43
C ASN A 274 22.32 -4.55 1.47
N LEU A 275 21.67 -3.49 1.95
CA LEU A 275 21.31 -2.32 1.14
C LEU A 275 22.54 -1.71 0.49
N LYS A 276 23.63 -1.50 1.25
CA LYS A 276 24.90 -1.01 0.70
C LYS A 276 25.43 -1.90 -0.43
N ARG A 277 25.31 -3.22 -0.30
CA ARG A 277 25.73 -4.18 -1.35
C ARG A 277 24.82 -4.15 -2.56
N MET A 278 23.50 -4.06 -2.36
CA MET A 278 22.54 -3.96 -3.46
C MET A 278 22.74 -2.65 -4.22
N ASN A 279 22.97 -1.53 -3.52
CA ASN A 279 23.30 -0.26 -4.14
C ASN A 279 24.60 -0.31 -4.92
N HIS A 280 25.63 -0.96 -4.39
CA HIS A 280 26.88 -1.15 -5.13
C HIS A 280 26.70 -2.00 -6.40
N THR A 281 25.86 -3.04 -6.34
CA THR A 281 25.71 -4.01 -7.45
C THR A 281 24.70 -3.54 -8.50
N TYR A 282 23.63 -2.87 -8.07
CA TYR A 282 22.45 -2.59 -8.86
C TYR A 282 21.95 -1.15 -8.73
N GLY A 283 22.52 -0.32 -7.84
CA GLY A 283 21.96 0.95 -7.38
C GLY A 283 21.39 1.82 -8.48
N ASN A 284 22.23 2.25 -9.43
CA ASN A 284 21.81 3.13 -10.53
C ASN A 284 20.68 2.51 -11.38
N ARG A 285 20.68 1.19 -11.58
CA ARG A 285 19.63 0.50 -12.35
C ARG A 285 18.33 0.32 -11.56
N LEU A 286 18.43 0.00 -10.27
CA LEU A 286 17.26 -0.11 -9.40
C LEU A 286 16.60 1.24 -9.18
N GLU A 287 17.39 2.28 -8.95
CA GLU A 287 16.92 3.65 -8.77
C GLU A 287 16.23 4.17 -10.03
N PHE A 288 16.82 3.95 -11.21
CA PHE A 288 16.20 4.26 -12.50
C PHE A 288 14.87 3.51 -12.70
N ILE A 289 14.82 2.21 -12.40
CA ILE A 289 13.59 1.39 -12.55
C ILE A 289 12.51 1.77 -11.55
N ILE A 290 12.88 2.23 -10.35
CA ILE A 290 11.93 2.71 -9.34
C ILE A 290 11.37 4.06 -9.79
N LYS A 291 12.25 5.00 -10.17
CA LYS A 291 11.87 6.33 -10.61
C LYS A 291 10.99 6.32 -11.87
N ILE A 292 11.37 5.55 -12.89
CA ILE A 292 10.53 5.42 -14.10
C ILE A 292 9.14 4.88 -13.78
N LYS A 293 9.02 3.97 -12.81
CA LYS A 293 7.71 3.44 -12.42
C LYS A 293 6.87 4.54 -11.79
N GLU A 294 7.46 5.41 -10.97
CA GLU A 294 6.78 6.57 -10.37
C GLU A 294 6.35 7.56 -11.45
N ASP A 295 7.25 7.89 -12.38
CA ASP A 295 6.95 8.78 -13.52
C ASP A 295 5.79 8.21 -14.38
N ILE A 296 5.80 6.90 -14.68
CA ILE A 296 4.71 6.24 -15.43
C ILE A 296 3.38 6.28 -14.68
N LEU A 297 3.41 6.15 -13.35
CA LEU A 297 2.18 6.17 -12.54
C LEU A 297 1.57 7.57 -12.49
N GLU A 298 2.40 8.61 -12.36
CA GLU A 298 1.96 10.01 -12.43
C GLU A 298 1.37 10.34 -13.81
N GLU A 299 1.99 9.86 -14.90
CA GLU A 299 1.44 10.00 -16.25
C GLU A 299 0.10 9.28 -16.41
N LEU A 300 -0.05 8.08 -15.84
CA LEU A 300 -1.30 7.31 -15.88
C LEU A 300 -2.42 7.99 -15.11
N GLU A 301 -2.13 8.56 -13.93
CA GLU A 301 -3.10 9.34 -13.14
C GLU A 301 -3.56 10.57 -13.92
N SER A 302 -2.62 11.31 -14.52
CA SER A 302 -2.93 12.44 -15.41
C SER A 302 -3.81 12.05 -16.61
N LEU A 303 -3.56 10.89 -17.22
CA LEU A 303 -4.39 10.36 -18.29
C LEU A 303 -5.80 9.99 -17.80
N SER A 304 -5.91 9.40 -16.62
CA SER A 304 -7.21 9.09 -16.00
C SER A 304 -8.05 10.35 -15.79
N ASP A 305 -7.46 11.41 -15.22
CA ASP A 305 -8.14 12.71 -15.04
C ASP A 305 -8.58 13.33 -16.37
N ARG A 306 -7.81 13.11 -17.45
CA ARG A 306 -8.17 13.58 -18.79
C ARG A 306 -9.34 12.78 -19.37
N ILE A 307 -9.37 11.47 -19.15
CA ILE A 307 -10.49 10.61 -19.58
C ILE A 307 -11.77 11.04 -18.86
N GLU A 308 -11.73 11.20 -17.54
CA GLU A 308 -12.90 11.62 -16.75
C GLU A 308 -13.43 12.99 -17.21
N ARG A 309 -12.55 13.96 -17.47
CA ARG A 309 -12.97 15.26 -18.05
C ARG A 309 -13.62 15.12 -19.42
N ILE A 310 -13.10 14.23 -20.28
CA ILE A 310 -13.70 13.97 -21.60
C ILE A 310 -15.08 13.32 -21.43
N GLU A 311 -15.21 12.36 -20.52
CA GLU A 311 -16.50 11.72 -20.19
C GLU A 311 -17.52 12.76 -19.73
N CYS A 312 -17.16 13.66 -18.81
CA CYS A 312 -18.05 14.75 -18.39
C CYS A 312 -18.47 15.68 -19.55
N ILE A 313 -17.55 16.00 -20.47
CA ILE A 313 -17.86 16.83 -21.65
C ILE A 313 -18.80 16.08 -22.61
N ILE A 314 -18.61 14.77 -22.79
CA ILE A 314 -19.50 13.95 -23.62
C ILE A 314 -20.89 13.89 -22.99
N GLU A 315 -20.99 13.64 -21.69
CA GLU A 315 -22.26 13.62 -20.96
C GLU A 315 -22.99 14.95 -21.05
N SER A 316 -22.29 16.08 -20.85
CA SER A 316 -22.91 17.40 -20.93
C SER A 316 -23.45 17.68 -22.33
N LYS A 317 -22.66 17.41 -23.38
CA LYS A 317 -23.07 17.62 -24.78
C LYS A 317 -24.20 16.68 -25.20
N ALA A 318 -24.20 15.44 -24.72
CA ALA A 318 -25.28 14.49 -24.96
C ALA A 318 -26.58 14.98 -24.30
N SER A 319 -26.50 15.46 -23.06
CA SER A 319 -27.64 16.07 -22.35
C SER A 319 -28.17 17.30 -23.08
N ASP A 320 -27.28 18.21 -23.52
CA ASP A 320 -27.66 19.40 -24.30
C ASP A 320 -28.38 19.00 -25.59
N SER A 321 -27.85 18.01 -26.31
CA SER A 321 -28.45 17.49 -27.55
C SER A 321 -29.84 16.88 -27.31
N ILE A 322 -30.01 16.11 -26.22
CA ILE A 322 -31.31 15.56 -25.82
C ILE A 322 -32.30 16.67 -25.51
N ASN A 323 -31.87 17.72 -24.81
CA ASN A 323 -32.71 18.88 -24.51
C ASN A 323 -33.16 19.60 -25.80
N THR A 324 -32.25 19.82 -26.75
CA THR A 324 -32.59 20.42 -28.05
C THR A 324 -33.55 19.56 -28.87
N ILE A 325 -33.37 18.23 -28.88
CA ILE A 325 -34.30 17.30 -29.55
C ILE A 325 -35.69 17.39 -28.92
N ASN A 326 -35.78 17.44 -27.59
CA ASN A 326 -37.05 17.55 -26.89
C ASN A 326 -37.76 18.87 -27.17
N GLU A 327 -37.03 19.98 -27.27
CA GLU A 327 -37.58 21.28 -27.67
C GLU A 327 -38.09 21.26 -29.12
N CYS A 328 -37.33 20.69 -30.04
CA CYS A 328 -37.75 20.54 -31.44
C CYS A 328 -39.03 19.68 -31.55
N ASN A 329 -39.11 18.57 -30.81
CA ASN A 329 -40.31 17.74 -30.76
C ASN A 329 -41.53 18.47 -30.22
N ARG A 330 -41.37 19.31 -29.19
CA ARG A 330 -42.46 20.17 -28.69
C ARG A 330 -42.92 21.18 -29.73
N ASN A 331 -41.98 21.83 -30.42
CA ASN A 331 -42.30 22.80 -31.46
C ASN A 331 -43.02 22.13 -32.65
N ILE A 332 -42.56 20.95 -33.10
CA ILE A 332 -43.22 20.16 -34.15
C ILE A 332 -44.64 19.77 -33.72
N SER A 333 -44.83 19.34 -32.48
CA SER A 333 -46.16 19.01 -31.95
C SER A 333 -47.08 20.23 -31.94
N GLY A 334 -46.57 21.41 -31.58
CA GLY A 334 -47.32 22.67 -31.62
C GLY A 334 -47.75 23.04 -33.03
N ILE A 335 -46.82 22.99 -34.00
CA ILE A 335 -47.12 23.22 -35.43
C ILE A 335 -48.19 22.25 -35.94
N TYR A 336 -48.13 20.98 -35.52
CA TYR A 336 -49.13 19.98 -35.92
C TYR A 336 -50.52 20.30 -35.37
N SER A 337 -50.61 20.75 -34.11
CA SER A 337 -51.87 21.21 -33.51
C SER A 337 -52.44 22.44 -34.21
N GLU A 338 -51.61 23.44 -34.52
CA GLU A 338 -52.04 24.64 -35.27
C GLU A 338 -52.51 24.29 -36.68
N LEU A 339 -51.81 23.39 -37.38
CA LEU A 339 -52.22 22.90 -38.70
C LEU A 339 -53.56 22.17 -38.64
N GLN A 340 -53.79 21.38 -37.59
CA GLN A 340 -55.04 20.67 -37.40
C GLN A 340 -56.19 21.64 -37.14
N GLU A 341 -55.99 22.66 -36.30
CA GLU A 341 -56.99 23.70 -36.04
C GLU A 341 -57.32 24.49 -37.31
N LEU A 342 -56.31 24.90 -38.07
CA LEU A 342 -56.50 25.59 -39.34
C LEU A 342 -57.23 24.71 -40.37
N GLN A 343 -56.92 23.41 -40.42
CA GLN A 343 -57.65 22.46 -41.25
C GLN A 343 -59.11 22.35 -40.83
N GLU A 344 -59.42 22.28 -39.53
CA GLU A 344 -60.80 22.23 -39.04
C GLU A 344 -61.55 23.52 -39.35
N ASN A 345 -60.92 24.69 -39.15
CA ASN A 345 -61.51 25.99 -39.49
C ASN A 345 -61.85 26.11 -40.98
N ILE A 346 -60.93 25.74 -41.87
CA ILE A 346 -61.17 25.76 -43.33
C ILE A 346 -62.31 24.80 -43.69
N VAL A 347 -62.35 23.62 -43.08
CA VAL A 347 -63.41 22.63 -43.32
C VAL A 347 -64.77 23.17 -42.90
N THR A 348 -64.84 23.83 -41.74
CA THR A 348 -66.05 24.49 -41.26
C THR A 348 -66.47 25.63 -42.18
N GLU A 349 -65.54 26.49 -42.60
CA GLU A 349 -65.81 27.61 -43.50
C GLU A 349 -66.34 27.12 -44.86
N ILE A 350 -65.69 26.13 -45.47
CA ILE A 350 -66.18 25.47 -46.70
C ILE A 350 -67.57 24.88 -46.49
N GLN A 351 -67.84 24.28 -45.33
CA GLN A 351 -69.16 23.70 -45.05
C GLN A 351 -70.24 24.78 -44.94
N VAL A 352 -69.94 25.93 -44.32
CA VAL A 352 -70.83 27.09 -44.27
C VAL A 352 -71.08 27.65 -45.66
N ASP A 353 -70.04 27.82 -46.49
CA ASP A 353 -70.18 28.30 -47.86
C ASP A 353 -71.05 27.37 -48.73
N ILE A 354 -70.89 26.06 -48.56
CA ILE A 354 -71.76 25.07 -49.22
C ILE A 354 -73.21 25.25 -48.76
N GLU A 355 -73.45 25.41 -47.46
CA GLU A 355 -74.80 25.59 -46.92
C GLU A 355 -75.47 26.88 -47.43
N MET A 356 -74.74 28.00 -47.49
CA MET A 356 -75.25 29.24 -48.07
C MET A 356 -75.57 29.08 -49.56
N LEU A 357 -74.73 28.39 -50.32
CA LEU A 357 -74.98 28.12 -51.74
C LEU A 357 -76.18 27.18 -51.96
N GLU A 358 -76.40 26.20 -51.09
CA GLU A 358 -77.59 25.34 -51.11
C GLU A 358 -78.87 26.16 -50.88
N GLU A 359 -78.83 27.10 -49.93
CA GLU A 359 -79.93 28.00 -49.62
C GLU A 359 -80.24 28.96 -50.77
N ASP A 360 -79.22 29.61 -51.34
CA ASP A 360 -79.37 30.58 -52.44
C ASP A 360 -79.89 29.95 -53.74
N LEU A 361 -79.51 28.69 -54.02
CA LEU A 361 -79.87 28.00 -55.26
C LEU A 361 -81.14 27.13 -55.14
N GLY A 362 -81.57 26.80 -53.91
CA GLY A 362 -82.69 25.89 -53.67
C GLY A 362 -82.41 24.44 -54.13
N ILE A 363 -81.14 24.04 -54.19
CA ILE A 363 -80.68 22.73 -54.66
C ILE A 363 -79.79 22.12 -53.58
N GLU A 364 -80.09 20.88 -53.17
CA GLU A 364 -79.26 20.13 -52.24
C GLU A 364 -78.09 19.49 -53.01
N PHE A 365 -76.84 19.77 -52.63
CA PHE A 365 -75.69 19.21 -53.31
C PHE A 365 -75.28 17.85 -52.70
N ASN A 366 -75.26 16.80 -53.52
CA ASN A 366 -74.66 15.49 -53.18
C ASN A 366 -73.14 15.57 -52.89
N SER A 367 -72.53 16.76 -52.98
CA SER A 367 -71.13 17.00 -52.61
C SER A 367 -70.91 17.01 -51.09
N LYS A 368 -71.94 17.30 -50.27
CA LYS A 368 -71.85 17.34 -48.81
C LYS A 368 -71.52 15.99 -48.18
N GLU A 369 -72.20 14.92 -48.60
CA GLU A 369 -71.90 13.55 -48.18
C GLU A 369 -70.53 13.09 -48.68
N LYS A 370 -70.19 13.41 -49.94
CA LYS A 370 -68.92 13.01 -50.55
C LYS A 370 -67.71 13.70 -49.90
N PHE A 371 -67.87 14.95 -49.46
CA PHE A 371 -66.85 15.68 -48.70
C PHE A 371 -66.70 15.15 -47.27
N LYS A 372 -67.81 14.86 -46.57
CA LYS A 372 -67.79 14.22 -45.24
C LYS A 372 -67.09 12.85 -45.28
N GLU A 373 -67.37 12.03 -46.28
CA GLU A 373 -66.73 10.71 -46.48
C GLU A 373 -65.22 10.84 -46.75
N LEU A 374 -64.79 11.82 -47.57
CA LEU A 374 -63.38 12.10 -47.83
C LEU A 374 -62.62 12.56 -46.57
N MET A 375 -63.25 13.39 -45.75
CA MET A 375 -62.68 13.87 -44.49
C MET A 375 -62.59 12.75 -43.44
N ARG A 376 -63.59 11.85 -43.37
CA ARG A 376 -63.57 10.70 -42.46
C ARG A 376 -62.41 9.75 -42.78
N ARG A 377 -62.16 9.47 -44.07
CA ARG A 377 -61.03 8.64 -44.52
C ARG A 377 -59.65 9.24 -44.23
N ARG A 378 -59.55 10.57 -44.05
CA ARG A 378 -58.30 11.25 -43.67
C ARG A 378 -58.06 11.29 -42.16
N LYS A 379 -59.08 11.16 -41.30
CA LYS A 379 -58.90 11.05 -39.84
C LYS A 379 -58.53 9.62 -39.39
N GLU A 380 -58.76 8.60 -40.22
CA GLU A 380 -58.50 7.17 -39.92
C GLU A 380 -57.13 6.66 -40.42
N LYS A 381 -56.34 7.48 -41.13
CA LYS A 381 -54.95 7.21 -41.54
C LYS A 381 -54.00 8.14 -40.79
#